data_AF-A0A0C9UNB4-F1
#
_entry.id   AF-A0A0C9UNB4-F1
#
_cell.length_a   1.000
_cell.length_b   1.000
_cell.length_c   1.000
_cell.angle_alpha   90.00
_cell.angle_beta   90.00
_cell.angle_gamma   90.00
#
_symmetry.space_group_name_H-M   'P 1'
#
loop_
_entity.id
_entity.type
_entity.pdbx_description
1 polymer ?
#
loop_
_entity_poly.entity_id
_entity_poly.type
_entity_poly.pdbx_seq_one_letter_code
_entity_poly.pdbx_strand_id
1 'polypeptide(L)'
;MAGNKQGQWKVPQKEGTLITVQLDLVFPIRDSSNWWGSLYLYLSRMIYLKEPFIFYMEKHEEAFKNWLTVSKWTVLEHLCDVLQAAYALQEQMCKESTSMLACTLPAYHCLISALEEVKDDATYSYLAPMIDKFINKLQSEYNDVRFHKINIFAILLHPSLCMHWFKENWPSAHIDYVKTFAIEEVYIL
;
A
#
# COMPACT_ATOMS: atom_id res chain seq x y z
N MET A 1 22.97 -6.39 19.18
CA MET A 1 22.99 -5.87 20.57
C MET A 1 24.24 -5.03 20.90
N ALA A 2 25.44 -5.37 20.41
CA ALA A 2 26.65 -4.57 20.70
C ALA A 2 26.53 -3.10 20.25
N GLY A 3 26.01 -2.83 19.04
CA GLY A 3 25.86 -1.46 18.55
C GLY A 3 24.85 -0.60 19.31
N ASN A 4 23.75 -1.19 19.84
CA ASN A 4 22.84 -0.47 20.75
C ASN A 4 23.56 -0.06 22.04
N LYS A 5 24.32 -1.01 22.63
CA LYS A 5 25.09 -0.75 23.87
C LYS A 5 26.23 0.25 23.68
N GLN A 6 26.71 0.39 22.44
CA GLN A 6 27.80 1.30 22.06
C GLN A 6 27.30 2.64 21.48
N GLY A 7 25.99 2.85 21.40
CA GLY A 7 25.40 4.10 20.89
C GLY A 7 25.76 4.40 19.43
N GLN A 8 25.96 3.35 18.62
CA GLN A 8 26.50 3.47 17.26
C GLN A 8 25.49 3.94 16.22
N TRP A 9 24.19 3.75 16.45
CA TRP A 9 23.16 4.09 15.48
C TRP A 9 22.76 5.54 15.63
N LYS A 10 22.89 6.32 14.55
CA LYS A 10 22.60 7.75 14.57
C LYS A 10 21.61 8.09 13.47
N VAL A 11 20.59 8.88 13.79
CA VAL A 11 19.61 9.36 12.79
C VAL A 11 19.64 10.88 12.75
N PRO A 12 19.66 11.50 11.55
CA PRO A 12 19.60 12.95 11.42
C PRO A 12 18.21 13.48 11.81
N GLN A 13 18.18 14.44 12.73
CA GLN A 13 16.97 15.19 13.07
C GLN A 13 16.80 16.43 12.16
N LYS A 14 15.60 17.03 12.14
CA LYS A 14 15.24 18.20 11.30
C LYS A 14 16.18 19.41 11.41
N GLU A 15 17.03 19.48 12.44
CA GLU A 15 18.01 20.55 12.67
C GLU A 15 19.46 20.11 12.39
N GLY A 16 19.68 18.96 11.74
CA GLY A 16 21.02 18.45 11.43
C GLY A 16 21.77 17.84 12.63
N THR A 17 21.13 17.80 13.80
CA THR A 17 21.68 17.14 14.99
C THR A 17 21.47 15.62 14.88
N LEU A 18 22.55 14.86 15.10
CA LEU A 18 22.51 13.40 15.10
C LEU A 18 22.11 12.88 16.48
N ILE A 19 20.97 12.20 16.57
CA ILE A 19 20.54 11.53 17.79
C ILE A 19 20.91 10.05 17.76
N THR A 20 21.41 9.53 18.89
CA THR A 20 21.64 8.09 19.05
C THR A 20 20.30 7.38 19.21
N VAL A 21 20.06 6.35 18.40
CA VAL A 21 18.80 5.59 18.39
C VAL A 21 19.05 4.18 18.90
N GLN A 22 18.14 3.66 19.72
CA GLN A 22 18.14 2.27 20.13
C GLN A 22 17.22 1.48 19.19
N LEU A 23 17.79 0.51 18.48
CA LEU A 23 17.02 -0.33 17.55
C LEU A 23 16.45 -1.55 18.26
N ASP A 24 15.23 -1.93 17.91
CA ASP A 24 14.57 -3.12 18.44
C ASP A 24 15.17 -4.41 17.86
N LEU A 25 14.95 -5.52 18.55
CA LEU A 25 15.34 -6.83 18.06
C LEU A 25 14.38 -7.24 16.93
N VAL A 26 14.88 -7.23 15.69
CA VAL A 26 14.09 -7.60 14.51
C VAL A 26 14.21 -9.10 14.25
N PHE A 27 13.07 -9.78 14.14
CA PHE A 27 12.99 -11.17 13.71
C PHE A 27 12.46 -11.26 12.27
N PRO A 28 13.04 -12.11 11.41
CA PRO A 28 12.47 -12.38 10.09
C PRO A 28 11.21 -13.22 10.26
N ILE A 29 10.04 -12.57 10.16
CA ILE A 29 8.74 -13.22 10.15
C ILE A 29 8.28 -13.29 8.69
N ARG A 30 7.63 -14.38 8.29
CA ARG A 30 7.01 -14.47 6.96
C ARG A 30 5.88 -13.45 6.89
N ASP A 31 6.06 -12.46 6.03
CA ASP A 31 5.07 -11.41 5.82
C ASP A 31 3.92 -11.84 4.91
N SER A 32 2.91 -10.98 4.83
CA SER A 32 1.61 -11.18 4.20
C SER A 32 1.66 -11.96 2.88
N SER A 33 0.60 -12.72 2.57
CA SER A 33 0.54 -13.62 1.41
C SER A 33 0.64 -12.94 0.04
N ASN A 34 0.53 -11.61 -0.04
CA ASN A 34 0.58 -10.89 -1.29
C ASN A 34 1.90 -10.13 -1.48
N TRP A 35 2.24 -9.91 -2.75
CA TRP A 35 3.58 -9.46 -3.15
C TRP A 35 3.89 -8.02 -2.70
N TRP A 36 2.92 -7.11 -2.85
CA TRP A 36 3.01 -5.71 -2.45
C TRP A 36 3.07 -5.48 -0.93
N GLY A 37 2.27 -6.18 -0.12
CA GLY A 37 2.35 -6.09 1.34
C GLY A 37 3.66 -6.66 1.88
N SER A 38 4.11 -7.79 1.33
CA SER A 38 5.44 -8.34 1.63
C SER A 38 6.57 -7.38 1.24
N LEU A 39 6.48 -6.77 0.06
CA LEU A 39 7.49 -5.83 -0.42
C LEU A 39 7.54 -4.57 0.46
N TYR A 40 6.40 -4.00 0.82
CA TYR A 40 6.33 -2.86 1.74
C TYR A 40 6.99 -3.18 3.09
N LEU A 41 6.62 -4.31 3.71
CA LEU A 41 7.18 -4.71 5.00
C LEU A 41 8.69 -4.98 4.93
N TYR A 42 9.16 -5.57 3.82
CA TYR A 42 10.58 -5.76 3.57
C TYR A 42 11.33 -4.43 3.44
N LEU A 43 10.82 -3.51 2.61
CA LEU A 43 11.43 -2.20 2.39
C LEU A 43 11.42 -1.34 3.66
N SER A 44 10.29 -1.31 4.37
CA SER A 44 10.13 -0.60 5.63
C SER A 44 11.17 -1.05 6.67
N ARG A 45 11.39 -2.37 6.79
CA ARG A 45 12.43 -2.90 7.69
C ARG A 45 13.85 -2.62 7.20
N MET A 46 14.09 -2.68 5.89
CA MET A 46 15.38 -2.29 5.33
C MET A 46 15.72 -0.83 5.63
N ILE A 47 14.75 0.07 5.48
CA ILE A 47 14.89 1.50 5.79
C ILE A 47 15.12 1.69 7.30
N TYR A 48 14.38 0.97 8.15
CA TYR A 48 14.58 0.98 9.61
C TYR A 48 16.00 0.54 10.01
N LEU A 49 16.55 -0.46 9.30
CA LEU A 49 17.89 -1.01 9.55
C LEU A 49 19.01 -0.34 8.73
N LYS A 50 18.74 0.80 8.07
CA LYS A 50 19.66 1.49 7.17
C LYS A 50 21.05 1.70 7.80
N GLU A 51 21.10 2.24 9.01
CA GLU A 51 22.35 2.51 9.73
C GLU A 51 23.18 1.24 10.01
N PRO A 52 22.61 0.16 10.62
CA PRO A 52 23.29 -1.13 10.72
C PRO A 52 23.76 -1.70 9.37
N PHE A 53 22.95 -1.56 8.32
CA PHE A 53 23.32 -2.04 6.98
C PHE A 53 24.52 -1.29 6.42
N ILE A 54 24.53 0.04 6.50
CA ILE A 54 25.66 0.87 6.06
C ILE A 54 26.92 0.47 6.84
N PHE A 55 26.84 0.42 8.17
CA PHE A 55 27.97 0.03 9.02
C PHE A 55 28.50 -1.37 8.68
N TYR A 56 27.61 -2.33 8.44
CA TYR A 56 28.01 -3.70 8.06
C TYR A 56 28.65 -3.74 6.67
N MET A 57 28.11 -2.99 5.71
CA MET A 57 28.64 -2.91 4.35
C MET A 57 30.02 -2.25 4.32
N GLU A 58 30.23 -1.16 5.06
CA GLU A 58 31.53 -0.50 5.19
C GLU A 58 32.62 -1.44 5.73
N LYS A 59 32.26 -2.32 6.66
CA LYS A 59 33.19 -3.31 7.22
C LYS A 59 33.51 -4.46 6.27
N HIS A 60 32.67 -4.70 5.26
CA HIS A 60 32.73 -5.84 4.35
C HIS A 60 32.69 -5.41 2.88
N GLU A 61 33.44 -4.36 2.52
CA GLU A 61 33.41 -3.73 1.20
C GLU A 61 33.60 -4.72 0.03
N GLU A 62 34.47 -5.73 0.19
CA GLU A 62 34.72 -6.75 -0.84
C GLU A 62 33.49 -7.58 -1.21
N ALA A 63 32.57 -7.78 -0.26
CA ALA A 63 31.32 -8.52 -0.47
C ALA A 63 30.20 -7.63 -1.06
N PHE A 64 30.30 -6.31 -0.92
CA PHE A 64 29.26 -5.33 -1.26
C PHE A 64 29.70 -4.31 -2.31
N LYS A 65 30.52 -4.72 -3.29
CA LYS A 65 31.07 -3.87 -4.38
C LYS A 65 30.06 -2.99 -5.13
N ASN A 66 28.76 -3.32 -5.09
CA ASN A 66 27.67 -2.57 -5.71
C ASN A 66 26.68 -1.97 -4.69
N TRP A 67 27.21 -1.37 -3.62
CA TRP A 67 26.42 -0.82 -2.52
C TRP A 67 25.28 0.13 -2.96
N LEU A 68 24.28 0.24 -2.07
CA LEU A 68 23.20 1.21 -2.19
C LEU A 68 23.77 2.61 -1.92
N THR A 69 23.95 3.39 -2.97
CA THR A 69 24.27 4.81 -2.86
C THR A 69 23.14 5.55 -2.14
N VAL A 70 23.42 6.73 -1.58
CA VAL A 70 22.40 7.59 -0.94
C VAL A 70 21.18 7.77 -1.84
N SER A 71 21.40 7.99 -3.14
CA SER A 71 20.33 8.10 -4.14
C SER A 71 19.46 6.84 -4.26
N LYS A 72 20.03 5.65 -4.14
CA LYS A 72 19.27 4.39 -4.18
C LYS A 72 18.46 4.19 -2.90
N TRP A 73 18.98 4.61 -1.74
CA TRP A 73 18.20 4.61 -0.49
C TRP A 73 16.97 5.51 -0.58
N THR A 74 17.12 6.71 -1.15
CA THR A 74 15.99 7.61 -1.39
C THR A 74 14.95 6.98 -2.32
N VAL A 75 15.38 6.26 -3.37
CA VAL A 75 14.45 5.52 -4.23
C VAL A 75 13.69 4.44 -3.45
N LEU A 76 14.34 3.72 -2.53
CA LEU A 76 13.68 2.73 -1.68
C LEU A 76 12.68 3.37 -0.71
N GLU A 77 13.01 4.53 -0.15
CA GLU A 77 12.13 5.33 0.71
C GLU A 77 10.87 5.74 -0.08
N HIS A 78 11.03 6.33 -1.27
CA HIS A 78 9.90 6.71 -2.12
C HIS A 78 9.05 5.51 -2.58
N LEU A 79 9.68 4.35 -2.85
CA LEU A 79 8.94 3.11 -3.14
C LEU A 79 8.14 2.62 -1.94
N CYS A 80 8.70 2.75 -0.73
CA CYS A 80 8.00 2.41 0.50
C CYS A 80 6.79 3.32 0.72
N ASP A 81 6.91 4.62 0.43
CA ASP A 81 5.82 5.60 0.54
C ASP A 81 4.67 5.26 -0.41
N VAL A 82 4.97 4.95 -1.68
CA VAL A 82 3.96 4.54 -2.69
C VAL A 82 3.23 3.27 -2.26
N LEU A 83 3.94 2.30 -1.68
CA LEU A 83 3.36 1.02 -1.24
C LEU A 83 2.64 1.11 0.12
N GLN A 84 2.78 2.22 0.85
CA GLN A 84 2.19 2.38 2.17
C GLN A 84 0.66 2.38 2.12
N ALA A 85 0.07 3.14 1.18
CA ALA A 85 -1.39 3.24 1.04
C ALA A 85 -2.02 1.87 0.72
N ALA A 86 -1.36 1.16 -0.20
CA ALA A 86 -1.62 -0.21 -0.58
C ALA A 86 -1.65 -1.17 0.63
N TYR A 87 -0.56 -1.17 1.41
CA TYR A 87 -0.44 -2.01 2.59
C TYR A 87 -1.47 -1.65 3.67
N ALA A 88 -1.66 -0.36 3.94
CA ALA A 88 -2.62 0.11 4.94
C ALA A 88 -4.05 -0.34 4.60
N LEU A 89 -4.44 -0.22 3.34
CA LEU A 89 -5.75 -0.67 2.87
C LEU A 89 -5.93 -2.17 3.05
N GLN A 90 -4.94 -2.97 2.66
CA GLN A 90 -4.96 -4.42 2.87
C GLN A 90 -5.13 -4.77 4.35
N GLU A 91 -4.37 -4.15 5.25
CA GLU A 91 -4.48 -4.41 6.68
C GLU A 91 -5.89 -4.09 7.22
N GLN A 92 -6.55 -3.04 6.70
CA GLN A 92 -7.95 -2.79 7.04
C GLN A 92 -8.86 -3.88 6.47
N MET A 93 -8.66 -4.30 5.23
CA MET A 93 -9.44 -5.36 4.56
C MET A 93 -9.29 -6.73 5.23
N CYS A 94 -8.18 -6.98 5.92
CA CYS A 94 -7.91 -8.23 6.63
C CYS A 94 -8.41 -8.25 8.09
N LYS A 95 -8.99 -7.15 8.60
CA LYS A 95 -9.56 -7.15 9.96
C LYS A 95 -10.87 -7.93 10.01
N GLU A 96 -10.88 -9.00 10.79
CA GLU A 96 -11.95 -10.01 10.87
C GLU A 96 -13.34 -9.51 11.32
N SER A 97 -13.47 -8.26 11.78
CA SER A 97 -14.69 -7.76 12.41
C SER A 97 -15.72 -7.14 11.48
N THR A 98 -15.38 -6.81 10.23
CA THR A 98 -16.29 -6.10 9.30
C THR A 98 -16.44 -6.91 8.02
N SER A 99 -17.66 -7.00 7.48
CA SER A 99 -17.89 -7.58 6.15
C SER A 99 -17.23 -6.69 5.09
N MET A 100 -15.97 -6.96 4.78
CA MET A 100 -15.20 -6.17 3.84
C MET A 100 -15.64 -6.35 2.39
N LEU A 101 -16.59 -7.25 2.12
CA LEU A 101 -17.12 -7.49 0.78
C LEU A 101 -17.78 -6.24 0.18
N ALA A 102 -18.51 -5.48 1.00
CA ALA A 102 -19.10 -4.20 0.60
C ALA A 102 -18.03 -3.12 0.37
N CYS A 103 -16.87 -3.25 1.02
CA CYS A 103 -15.77 -2.30 0.92
C CYS A 103 -14.81 -2.62 -0.23
N THR A 104 -14.91 -3.79 -0.87
CA THR A 104 -13.97 -4.22 -1.93
C THR A 104 -13.87 -3.21 -3.08
N LEU A 105 -14.99 -2.83 -3.70
CA LEU A 105 -14.96 -1.87 -4.82
C LEU A 105 -14.58 -0.45 -4.36
N PRO A 106 -15.11 0.09 -3.25
CA PRO A 106 -14.63 1.35 -2.68
C PRO A 106 -13.13 1.35 -2.38
N ALA A 107 -12.58 0.24 -1.88
CA ALA A 107 -11.18 0.09 -1.54
C ALA A 107 -10.28 0.20 -2.78
N TYR A 108 -10.62 -0.52 -3.85
CA TYR A 108 -9.92 -0.37 -5.14
C TYR A 108 -9.98 1.08 -5.65
N HIS A 109 -11.15 1.72 -5.59
CA HIS A 109 -11.30 3.09 -6.06
C HIS A 109 -10.41 4.06 -5.26
N CYS A 110 -10.48 4.00 -3.93
CA CYS A 110 -9.67 4.82 -3.04
C CYS A 110 -8.17 4.66 -3.28
N LEU A 111 -7.70 3.42 -3.46
CA LEU A 111 -6.29 3.15 -3.72
C LEU A 111 -5.84 3.66 -5.09
N ILE A 112 -6.65 3.47 -6.13
CA ILE A 112 -6.35 3.98 -7.47
C ILE A 112 -6.24 5.51 -7.42
N SER A 113 -7.19 6.21 -6.79
CA SER A 113 -7.14 7.66 -6.64
C SER A 113 -5.91 8.13 -5.85
N ALA A 114 -5.57 7.46 -4.74
CA ALA A 114 -4.37 7.79 -3.98
C ALA A 114 -3.08 7.62 -4.80
N LEU A 115 -3.00 6.58 -5.65
CA LEU A 115 -1.86 6.37 -6.54
C LEU A 115 -1.81 7.39 -7.68
N GLU A 116 -2.97 7.84 -8.19
CA GLU A 116 -3.05 8.93 -9.17
C GLU A 116 -2.53 10.25 -8.57
N GLU A 117 -2.91 10.57 -7.33
CA GLU A 117 -2.38 11.73 -6.60
C GLU A 117 -0.85 11.66 -6.41
N VAL A 118 -0.35 10.49 -5.99
CA VAL A 118 1.10 10.25 -5.83
C VAL A 118 1.84 10.36 -7.16
N LYS A 119 1.24 9.89 -8.25
CA LYS A 119 1.82 9.98 -9.60
C LYS A 119 2.00 11.44 -10.05
N ASP A 120 1.06 12.31 -9.70
CA ASP A 120 1.07 13.72 -10.10
C ASP A 120 2.02 14.59 -9.25
N ASP A 121 2.52 14.07 -8.13
CA ASP A 121 3.54 14.73 -7.31
C ASP A 121 4.92 14.72 -8.01
N ALA A 122 5.53 15.90 -8.12
CA ALA A 122 6.85 16.09 -8.72
C ALA A 122 7.94 15.20 -8.08
N THR A 123 7.80 14.90 -6.79
CA THR A 123 8.69 14.03 -5.99
C THR A 123 8.79 12.63 -6.58
N TYR A 124 7.67 12.10 -7.09
CA TYR A 124 7.55 10.72 -7.58
C TYR A 124 7.47 10.64 -9.11
N SER A 125 7.67 11.74 -9.82
CA SER A 125 7.59 11.81 -11.29
C SER A 125 8.42 10.73 -12.01
N TYR A 126 9.60 10.37 -11.50
CA TYR A 126 10.44 9.32 -12.06
C TYR A 126 9.91 7.89 -11.80
N LEU A 127 9.01 7.72 -10.83
CA LEU A 127 8.29 6.47 -10.54
C LEU A 127 6.97 6.36 -11.32
N ALA A 128 6.53 7.42 -12.00
CA ALA A 128 5.25 7.43 -12.72
C ALA A 128 5.02 6.21 -13.63
N PRO A 129 5.99 5.72 -14.43
CA PRO A 129 5.79 4.52 -15.25
C PRO A 129 5.54 3.24 -14.44
N MET A 130 6.07 3.17 -13.22
CA MET A 130 5.88 2.05 -12.29
C MET A 130 4.52 2.17 -11.60
N ILE A 131 4.14 3.37 -11.16
CA ILE A 131 2.82 3.66 -10.61
C ILE A 131 1.72 3.38 -11.63
N ASP A 132 1.90 3.75 -12.90
CA ASP A 132 0.97 3.44 -13.99
C ASP A 132 0.74 1.94 -14.17
N LYS A 133 1.81 1.14 -14.13
CA LYS A 133 1.69 -0.32 -14.20
C LYS A 133 0.91 -0.86 -13.00
N PHE A 134 1.12 -0.28 -11.83
CA PHE A 134 0.41 -0.68 -10.62
C PHE A 134 -1.08 -0.32 -10.69
N ILE A 135 -1.42 0.91 -11.08
CA ILE A 135 -2.80 1.36 -11.32
C ILE A 135 -3.49 0.48 -12.35
N ASN A 136 -2.84 0.20 -13.50
CA ASN A 136 -3.42 -0.65 -14.55
C ASN A 136 -3.73 -2.06 -14.03
N LYS A 137 -2.88 -2.62 -13.17
CA LYS A 137 -3.11 -3.93 -12.57
C LYS A 137 -4.32 -3.90 -11.62
N LEU A 138 -4.42 -2.87 -10.78
CA LEU A 138 -5.56 -2.67 -9.88
C LEU A 138 -6.87 -2.46 -10.65
N GLN A 139 -6.84 -1.66 -11.73
CA GLN A 139 -7.99 -1.44 -12.59
C GLN A 139 -8.44 -2.73 -13.29
N SER A 140 -7.50 -3.57 -13.74
CA SER A 140 -7.85 -4.90 -14.28
C SER A 140 -8.59 -5.74 -13.26
N GLU A 141 -8.07 -5.85 -12.04
CA GLU A 141 -8.71 -6.63 -10.97
C GLU A 141 -10.07 -6.05 -10.58
N TYR A 142 -10.18 -4.72 -10.47
CA TYR A 142 -11.44 -4.02 -10.26
C TYR A 142 -12.46 -4.34 -11.35
N ASN A 143 -12.06 -4.32 -12.62
CA ASN A 143 -12.93 -4.59 -13.75
C ASN A 143 -13.43 -6.04 -13.78
N ASP A 144 -12.63 -6.98 -13.31
CA ASP A 144 -13.02 -8.37 -13.17
C ASP A 144 -14.11 -8.51 -12.11
N VAL A 145 -13.97 -7.82 -10.96
CA VAL A 145 -14.88 -8.02 -9.82
C VAL A 145 -16.10 -7.08 -9.75
N ARG A 146 -16.08 -5.95 -10.47
CA ARG A 146 -17.10 -4.88 -10.33
C ARG A 146 -18.53 -5.29 -10.67
N PHE A 147 -18.71 -6.26 -11.56
CA PHE A 147 -20.03 -6.76 -11.96
C PHE A 147 -20.45 -8.06 -11.27
N HIS A 148 -19.66 -8.55 -10.30
CA HIS A 148 -20.08 -9.69 -9.50
C HIS A 148 -21.28 -9.29 -8.65
N LYS A 149 -22.40 -9.99 -8.84
CA LYS A 149 -23.66 -9.79 -8.11
C LYS A 149 -23.44 -9.67 -6.60
N ILE A 150 -22.55 -10.49 -6.04
CA ILE A 150 -22.27 -10.50 -4.60
C ILE A 150 -21.65 -9.19 -4.10
N ASN A 151 -20.77 -8.54 -4.87
CA ASN A 151 -20.16 -7.27 -4.52
C ASN A 151 -21.20 -6.15 -4.61
N ILE A 152 -21.99 -6.15 -5.69
CA ILE A 152 -23.06 -5.16 -5.89
C ILE A 152 -24.07 -5.25 -4.74
N PHE A 153 -24.52 -6.46 -4.42
CA PHE A 153 -25.47 -6.71 -3.35
C PHE A 153 -24.90 -6.31 -1.97
N ALA A 154 -23.64 -6.65 -1.69
CA ALA A 154 -22.98 -6.26 -0.44
C ALA A 154 -22.92 -4.72 -0.27
N ILE A 155 -22.60 -3.98 -1.34
CA ILE A 155 -22.59 -2.51 -1.31
C ILE A 155 -24.00 -1.95 -1.10
N LEU A 156 -25.00 -2.51 -1.78
CA LEU A 156 -26.40 -2.08 -1.64
C LEU A 156 -26.93 -2.24 -0.21
N LEU A 157 -26.59 -3.35 0.45
CA LEU A 157 -26.97 -3.62 1.83
C LEU A 157 -26.20 -2.78 2.86
N HIS A 158 -25.06 -2.19 2.49
CA HIS A 158 -24.25 -1.40 3.40
C HIS A 158 -24.86 -0.01 3.61
N PRO A 159 -25.34 0.34 4.82
CA PRO A 159 -26.18 1.52 5.07
C PRO A 159 -25.52 2.86 4.70
N SER A 160 -24.19 2.94 4.79
CA SER A 160 -23.44 4.16 4.43
C SER A 160 -23.09 4.27 2.94
N LEU A 161 -23.14 3.17 2.17
CA LEU A 161 -22.74 3.16 0.76
C LEU A 161 -23.98 3.14 -0.14
N CYS A 162 -24.78 2.08 -0.01
CA CYS A 162 -26.02 1.84 -0.75
C CYS A 162 -25.91 2.23 -2.24
N MET A 163 -26.97 2.81 -2.81
CA MET A 163 -27.00 3.33 -4.18
C MET A 163 -26.16 4.60 -4.36
N HIS A 164 -25.82 5.29 -3.27
CA HIS A 164 -25.09 6.56 -3.32
C HIS A 164 -23.69 6.36 -3.89
N TRP A 165 -22.97 5.34 -3.41
CA TRP A 165 -21.62 5.03 -3.90
C TRP A 165 -21.61 4.79 -5.43
N PHE A 166 -22.55 4.01 -5.97
CA PHE A 166 -22.63 3.77 -7.41
C PHE A 166 -22.92 5.05 -8.20
N LYS A 167 -23.78 5.94 -7.70
CA LYS A 167 -24.09 7.20 -8.38
C LYS A 167 -22.90 8.15 -8.49
N GLU A 168 -22.01 8.12 -7.51
CA GLU A 168 -20.83 8.98 -7.48
C GLU A 168 -19.67 8.40 -8.30
N ASN A 169 -19.53 7.06 -8.31
CA ASN A 169 -18.32 6.42 -8.81
C ASN A 169 -18.52 5.68 -10.16
N TRP A 170 -19.75 5.44 -10.58
CA TRP A 170 -20.04 4.72 -11.84
C TRP A 170 -20.72 5.63 -12.89
N PRO A 171 -20.46 5.38 -14.19
CA PRO A 171 -21.22 6.01 -15.26
C PRO A 171 -22.71 5.68 -15.19
N SER A 172 -23.56 6.63 -15.61
CA SER A 172 -25.02 6.50 -15.56
C SER A 172 -25.56 5.20 -16.20
N ALA A 173 -24.93 4.74 -17.29
CA ALA A 173 -25.31 3.51 -17.97
C ALA A 173 -25.22 2.25 -17.07
N HIS A 174 -24.27 2.20 -16.13
CA HIS A 174 -24.12 1.06 -15.22
C HIS A 174 -25.03 1.18 -13.99
N ILE A 175 -25.49 2.38 -13.65
CA ILE A 175 -26.41 2.59 -12.53
C ILE A 175 -27.76 1.90 -12.82
N ASP A 176 -28.24 1.97 -14.06
CA ASP A 176 -29.50 1.35 -14.43
C ASP A 176 -29.44 -0.18 -14.34
N TYR A 177 -28.28 -0.78 -14.64
CA TYR A 177 -28.04 -2.20 -14.37
C TYR A 177 -28.18 -2.54 -12.88
N VAL A 178 -27.57 -1.75 -11.99
CA VAL A 178 -27.65 -1.97 -10.53
C VAL A 178 -29.08 -1.80 -10.02
N LYS A 179 -29.85 -0.83 -10.54
CA LYS A 179 -31.27 -0.65 -10.17
C LYS A 179 -32.12 -1.86 -10.58
N THR A 180 -31.96 -2.33 -11.82
CA THR A 180 -32.71 -3.51 -12.31
C THR A 180 -32.37 -4.73 -11.47
N PHE A 181 -31.09 -4.97 -11.21
CA PHE A 181 -30.64 -6.06 -10.35
C PHE A 181 -31.22 -5.96 -8.92
N ALA A 182 -31.20 -4.76 -8.32
CA ALA A 182 -31.75 -4.55 -6.98
C ALA A 182 -33.26 -4.86 -6.93
N ILE A 183 -34.02 -4.48 -7.97
CA ILE A 183 -35.44 -4.79 -8.06
C ILE A 183 -35.64 -6.31 -8.19
N GLU A 184 -34.94 -6.96 -9.11
CA GLU A 184 -35.10 -8.40 -9.37
C GLU A 184 -34.82 -9.26 -8.13
N GLU A 185 -33.75 -8.99 -7.40
CA GLU A 185 -33.35 -9.81 -6.25
C GLU A 185 -34.11 -9.47 -4.96
N VAL A 186 -34.54 -8.21 -4.77
CA VAL A 186 -35.34 -7.80 -3.60
C VAL A 186 -36.79 -8.31 -3.70
N TYR A 187 -37.32 -8.52 -4.91
CA TYR A 187 -38.64 -9.14 -5.09
C TYR A 187 -38.65 -10.66 -4.86
N ILE A 188 -37.48 -11.29 -4.72
CA ILE A 188 -37.33 -12.74 -4.50
C ILE A 188 -37.12 -13.08 -2.99
N LEU A 189 -36.84 -12.08 -2.15
CA LEU A 189 -36.72 -12.19 -0.69
C LEU A 189 -38.03 -11.85 0.03
#